data_AF-A0A4R5KJE3-F1
#
_entry.id   AF-A0A4R5KJE3-F1
#
_cell.length_a   1.000
_cell.length_b   1.000
_cell.length_c   1.000
_cell.angle_alpha   90.00
_cell.angle_beta   90.00
_cell.angle_gamma   90.00
#
_symmetry.space_group_name_H-M   'P 1'
#
loop_
_entity.id
_entity.type
_entity.pdbx_description
1 polymer ?
#
loop_
_entity_poly.entity_id
_entity_poly.type
_entity_poly.pdbx_seq_one_letter_code
_entity_poly.pdbx_strand_id
1 'polypeptide(L)' 'MQSNQPNQEMKLHYRKPAKRWLQALPLGNGRIGAMVHGETV' A
#
# COMPACT_ATOMS: atom_id res chain seq x y z
N MET A 1 29.89 -9.84 11.36
CA MET A 1 28.66 -10.57 11.77
C MET A 1 27.47 -9.68 11.45
N GLN A 2 26.95 -9.74 10.21
CA GLN A 2 25.76 -8.96 9.83
C GLN A 2 24.53 -9.55 10.52
N SER A 3 23.85 -8.74 11.30
CA SER A 3 22.58 -9.05 11.97
C SER A 3 21.46 -9.20 10.95
N ASN A 4 21.17 -10.43 10.53
CA ASN A 4 20.01 -10.77 9.72
C ASN A 4 18.76 -10.81 10.62
N GLN A 5 18.25 -9.64 11.02
CA GLN A 5 16.95 -9.55 11.68
C GLN A 5 15.87 -9.44 10.59
N PRO A 6 14.82 -10.28 10.59
CA PRO A 6 13.73 -10.14 9.65
C PRO A 6 13.05 -8.79 9.92
N ASN A 7 13.23 -7.86 8.98
CA ASN A 7 12.59 -6.55 9.01
C ASN A 7 11.08 -6.78 9.15
N GLN A 8 10.51 -6.43 10.31
CA GLN A 8 9.07 -6.52 10.56
C GLN A 8 8.41 -5.39 9.76
N GLU A 9 8.19 -5.63 8.48
CA GLU A 9 7.63 -4.63 7.58
C GLU A 9 6.16 -4.39 7.91
N MET A 10 5.86 -3.16 8.35
CA MET A 10 4.50 -2.71 8.62
C MET A 10 3.76 -2.51 7.30
N LYS A 11 3.09 -3.56 6.84
CA LYS A 11 2.37 -3.58 5.55
C LYS A 11 0.86 -3.65 5.75
N LEU A 12 0.15 -2.93 4.89
CA LEU A 12 -1.27 -3.13 4.64
C LEU A 12 -1.42 -4.06 3.43
N HIS A 13 -1.99 -5.24 3.64
CA HIS A 13 -2.20 -6.25 2.59
C HIS A 13 -3.69 -6.51 2.40
N TYR A 14 -4.16 -6.45 1.15
CA TYR A 14 -5.56 -6.70 0.78
C TYR A 14 -5.63 -7.79 -0.28
N ARG A 15 -6.63 -8.69 -0.16
CA ARG A 15 -6.78 -9.86 -1.05
C ARG A 15 -7.51 -9.56 -2.37
N LYS A 16 -7.98 -8.33 -2.58
CA LYS A 16 -8.78 -7.94 -3.75
C LYS A 16 -8.59 -6.45 -4.06
N PRO A 17 -8.75 -6.03 -5.33
CA PRO A 17 -8.75 -4.62 -5.70
C PRO A 17 -9.92 -3.86 -5.08
N ALA A 18 -9.75 -2.55 -4.94
CA ALA A 18 -10.80 -1.64 -4.51
C ALA A 18 -11.82 -1.45 -5.63
N LYS A 19 -13.13 -1.53 -5.30
CA LYS A 19 -14.22 -1.30 -6.28
C LYS A 19 -14.73 0.13 -6.29
N ARG A 20 -14.39 0.91 -5.27
CA ARG A 20 -14.83 2.29 -5.07
C ARG A 20 -13.66 3.10 -4.53
N TRP A 21 -13.64 4.38 -4.84
CA TRP A 21 -12.60 5.32 -4.40
C TRP A 21 -12.31 5.26 -2.89
N LEU A 22 -13.35 5.17 -2.05
CA LEU A 22 -13.20 5.09 -0.58
C LEU A 22 -12.51 3.80 -0.09
N GLN A 23 -12.40 2.77 -0.92
CA GLN A 23 -11.75 1.50 -0.61
C GLN A 23 -10.29 1.46 -1.08
N ALA A 24 -9.85 2.45 -1.87
CA ALA A 24 -8.50 2.50 -2.43
C ALA A 24 -7.47 2.89 -1.37
N LEU A 25 -6.22 2.49 -1.59
CA LEU A 25 -5.12 2.82 -0.67
C LEU A 25 -4.67 4.27 -0.91
N PRO A 26 -4.71 5.14 0.13
CA PRO A 26 -4.20 6.50 0.00
C PRO A 26 -2.68 6.52 0.03
N LEU A 27 -2.08 7.28 -0.88
CA LEU A 27 -0.65 7.57 -0.92
C LEU A 27 -0.44 9.08 -1.09
N GLY A 28 0.56 9.64 -0.42
CA GLY A 28 0.89 11.05 -0.60
C GLY A 28 2.19 11.46 0.08
N ASN A 29 2.72 12.62 -0.32
CA ASN A 29 3.95 13.20 0.22
C ASN A 29 3.75 14.60 0.82
N GLY A 30 2.50 14.98 1.12
CA GLY A 30 2.14 16.30 1.65
C GLY A 30 1.93 17.39 0.60
N ARG A 31 2.32 17.18 -0.67
CA ARG A 31 2.03 18.10 -1.79
C ARG A 31 1.04 17.50 -2.78
N ILE A 32 1.19 16.21 -3.07
CA ILE A 32 0.34 15.47 -4.00
C ILE A 32 -0.15 14.20 -3.31
N GLY A 33 -1.40 13.83 -3.60
CA GLY A 33 -2.02 12.59 -3.17
C GLY A 33 -2.51 11.76 -4.35
N ALA A 34 -2.54 10.44 -4.17
CA ALA A 34 -3.07 9.47 -5.11
C ALA A 34 -3.87 8.41 -4.37
N MET A 35 -4.82 7.80 -5.08
CA MET A 35 -5.65 6.70 -4.57
C MET A 35 -5.46 5.48 -5.47
N VAL A 36 -4.89 4.40 -4.91
CA VAL A 36 -4.51 3.21 -5.68
C VAL A 36 -5.61 2.14 -5.60
N HIS A 37 -6.19 1.78 -6.75
CA HIS A 37 -7.28 0.78 -6.83
C HIS A 37 -6.77 -0.67 -6.86
N GLY A 38 -5.57 -0.91 -7.41
CA GLY A 38 -4.97 -2.25 -7.46
C GLY A 38 -5.56 -3.19 -8.52
N GLU A 39 -6.28 -2.65 -9.52
CA GLU A 39 -6.76 -3.42 -10.66
C GLU A 39 -5.60 -3.88 -11.56
N THR A 40 -5.70 -5.09 -12.11
CA THR A 40 -4.77 -5.60 -13.12
C THR A 40 -5.38 -5.35 -14.50
N VAL A 41 -4.59 -4.84 -15.43
CA VAL A 41 -4.98 -4.70 -16.85
C VAL A 41 -5.01 -6.04 -17.56
#